data_AF-A0A3M5W2N5-F1
#
_entry.id   AF-A0A3M5W2N5-F1
#
_cell.length_a   1.000
_cell.length_b   1.000
_cell.length_c   1.000
_cell.angle_alpha   90.00
_cell.angle_beta   90.00
_cell.angle_gamma   90.00
#
_symmetry.space_group_name_H-M   'P 1'
#
loop_
_entity.id
_entity.type
_entity.pdbx_description
1 polymer ?
#
loop_
_entity_poly.entity_id
_entity_poly.type
_entity_poly.pdbx_seq_one_letter_code
_entity_poly.pdbx_strand_id
1 'polypeptide(L)'
;MIGLLVGKAMSGAFLAHGYQANRLIALRDPGVMVHAMGEASAARVTQRSVDDLEKLAASIAPMAYDIDSYASLGLLWETLSVSQIEQPAADDLTQVRQVLSSAIKDVQASGVDLSSRLGASNRKASAHVRQLLRAQW
;
A
#
# COMPACT_ATOMS: atom_id res chain seq x y z
N MET A 1 -12.16 9.23 -3.96
CA MET A 1 -12.11 8.13 -2.97
C MET A 1 -10.75 8.15 -2.27
N ILE A 2 -10.75 8.01 -0.95
CA ILE A 2 -9.53 7.81 -0.14
C ILE A 2 -9.65 6.42 0.50
N GLY A 3 -8.59 5.62 0.45
CA GLY A 3 -8.51 4.33 1.12
C GLY A 3 -7.65 4.44 2.36
N LEU A 4 -8.19 4.09 3.52
CA LEU A 4 -7.46 4.04 4.78
C LEU A 4 -7.24 2.57 5.19
N LEU A 5 -5.99 2.15 5.21
CA LEU A 5 -5.56 0.81 5.57
C LEU A 5 -5.33 0.76 7.08
N VAL A 6 -6.28 0.16 7.80
CA VAL A 6 -6.25 0.00 9.27
C VAL A 6 -6.05 -1.47 9.69
N GLY A 7 -5.78 -2.36 8.73
CA GLY A 7 -5.57 -3.79 8.97
C GLY A 7 -5.16 -4.50 7.69
N LYS A 8 -5.50 -5.79 7.57
CA LYS A 8 -5.12 -6.62 6.42
C LYS A 8 -5.87 -6.21 5.15
N ALA A 9 -5.14 -5.95 4.07
CA ALA A 9 -5.67 -5.65 2.75
C ALA A 9 -5.14 -6.65 1.73
N MET A 10 -5.92 -7.71 1.50
CA MET A 10 -5.45 -8.90 0.79
C MET A 10 -6.15 -9.09 -0.56
N SER A 11 -5.35 -9.35 -1.59
CA SER A 11 -5.81 -9.94 -2.86
C SER A 11 -7.03 -9.24 -3.49
N GLY A 12 -7.95 -10.02 -4.05
CA GLY A 12 -9.22 -9.56 -4.64
C GLY A 12 -10.08 -8.72 -3.71
N ALA A 13 -10.03 -8.94 -2.39
CA ALA A 13 -10.77 -8.11 -1.44
C ALA A 13 -10.28 -6.66 -1.48
N PHE A 14 -8.96 -6.44 -1.49
CA PHE A 14 -8.39 -5.09 -1.61
C PHE A 14 -8.59 -4.49 -3.01
N LEU A 15 -8.53 -5.30 -4.07
CA LEU A 15 -8.83 -4.83 -5.44
C LEU A 15 -10.25 -4.28 -5.55
N ALA A 16 -11.23 -4.96 -4.95
CA ALA A 16 -12.62 -4.55 -4.94
C ALA A 16 -12.89 -3.40 -3.97
N HIS A 17 -12.26 -3.43 -2.79
CA HIS A 17 -12.49 -2.49 -1.71
C HIS A 17 -11.17 -1.83 -1.26
N GLY A 18 -10.79 -0.77 -1.96
CA GLY A 18 -9.69 0.12 -1.55
C GLY A 18 -8.73 0.47 -2.67
N TYR A 19 -8.33 -0.49 -3.52
CA TYR A 19 -7.24 -0.24 -4.46
C TYR A 19 -7.60 0.71 -5.62
N GLN A 20 -8.89 1.00 -5.81
CA GLN A 20 -9.40 2.06 -6.69
C GLN A 20 -9.29 3.48 -6.10
N ALA A 21 -8.80 3.64 -4.86
CA ALA A 21 -8.73 4.95 -4.22
C ALA A 21 -7.77 5.90 -4.93
N ASN A 22 -8.12 7.18 -5.01
CA ASN A 22 -7.23 8.21 -5.56
C ASN A 22 -5.98 8.36 -4.69
N ARG A 23 -6.12 8.19 -3.36
CA ARG A 23 -5.03 8.16 -2.38
C ARG A 23 -5.20 6.99 -1.43
N LEU A 24 -4.10 6.33 -1.11
CA LEU A 24 -4.01 5.29 -0.10
C LEU A 24 -3.24 5.84 1.10
N ILE A 25 -3.80 5.71 2.28
CA ILE A 25 -3.15 6.02 3.55
C ILE A 25 -3.08 4.72 4.34
N ALA A 26 -1.99 4.48 5.05
CA ALA A 26 -1.88 3.33 5.94
C ALA A 26 -1.48 3.72 7.35
N LEU A 27 -2.03 3.01 8.33
CA LEU A 27 -1.51 3.07 9.68
C LEU A 27 -0.23 2.23 9.76
N ARG A 28 0.81 2.76 10.41
CA ARG A 28 2.05 2.03 10.68
C ARG A 28 1.87 1.16 11.91
N ASP A 29 1.41 -0.06 11.68
CA ASP A 29 1.21 -1.07 12.72
C ASP A 29 1.46 -2.47 12.12
N PRO A 30 2.04 -3.42 12.89
CA PRO A 30 2.31 -4.77 12.41
C PRO A 30 1.08 -5.54 11.91
N GLY A 31 -0.12 -5.19 12.37
CA GLY A 31 -1.39 -5.76 11.91
C GLY A 31 -1.85 -5.25 10.54
N VAL A 32 -1.24 -4.17 10.02
CA VAL A 32 -1.52 -3.60 8.72
C VAL A 32 -0.61 -4.23 7.68
N MET A 33 -1.19 -5.09 6.84
CA MET A 33 -0.46 -5.84 5.84
C MET A 33 -1.13 -5.74 4.48
N VAL A 34 -0.33 -5.68 3.42
CA VAL A 34 -0.84 -5.65 2.03
C VAL A 34 -0.16 -6.75 1.22
N HIS A 35 -0.92 -7.73 0.76
CA HIS A 35 -0.35 -8.79 -0.08
C HIS A 35 -1.40 -9.50 -0.95
N ALA A 36 -0.95 -10.24 -1.97
CA ALA A 36 -1.84 -10.93 -2.90
C ALA A 36 -2.45 -12.24 -2.36
N MET A 37 -1.86 -12.82 -1.31
CA MET A 37 -2.28 -14.08 -0.70
C MET A 37 -1.64 -14.24 0.68
N GLY A 38 -2.21 -15.08 1.55
CA GLY A 38 -1.61 -15.41 2.85
C GLY A 38 -0.34 -16.25 2.71
N GLU A 39 0.57 -16.17 3.69
CA GLU A 39 1.89 -16.79 3.67
C GLU A 39 1.83 -18.31 3.45
N ALA A 40 0.96 -19.02 4.18
CA ALA A 40 0.80 -20.47 4.01
C ALA A 40 0.35 -20.85 2.59
N SER A 41 -0.50 -20.03 1.96
CA SER A 41 -0.92 -20.24 0.57
C SER A 41 0.21 -19.94 -0.41
N ALA A 42 0.96 -18.86 -0.19
CA ALA A 42 2.14 -18.52 -0.99
C ALA A 42 3.20 -19.62 -0.93
N ALA A 43 3.49 -20.12 0.27
CA ALA A 43 4.47 -21.18 0.52
C ALA A 43 4.09 -22.43 -0.28
N ARG A 44 2.82 -22.85 -0.16
CA ARG A 44 2.29 -24.03 -0.86
C ARG A 44 2.39 -23.91 -2.38
N VAL A 45 1.94 -22.78 -2.95
CA VAL A 45 1.91 -22.59 -4.40
C VAL A 45 3.32 -22.44 -4.97
N THR A 46 4.22 -21.79 -4.24
CA THR A 46 5.60 -21.56 -4.69
C THR A 46 6.56 -22.69 -4.34
N GLN A 47 6.07 -23.76 -3.70
CA GLN A 47 6.84 -24.92 -3.24
C GLN A 47 8.02 -24.52 -2.33
N ARG A 48 7.76 -23.59 -1.41
CA ARG A 48 8.72 -23.11 -0.40
C ARG A 48 8.16 -23.32 1.01
N SER A 49 9.04 -23.32 2.00
CA SER A 49 8.59 -23.17 3.40
C SER A 49 8.14 -21.72 3.67
N VAL A 50 7.40 -21.51 4.76
CA VAL A 50 7.05 -20.15 5.21
C VAL A 50 8.32 -19.38 5.58
N ASP A 51 9.24 -20.01 6.32
CA ASP A 51 10.53 -19.43 6.71
C ASP A 51 11.37 -18.97 5.49
N ASP A 52 11.34 -19.72 4.39
CA ASP A 52 12.03 -19.33 3.16
C ASP A 52 11.38 -18.10 2.52
N LEU A 53 10.06 -17.98 2.61
CA LEU A 53 9.36 -16.78 2.13
C LEU A 53 9.66 -15.56 3.00
N GLU A 54 9.75 -15.71 4.33
CA GLU A 54 10.12 -14.63 5.24
C GLU A 54 11.54 -14.10 4.94
N LYS A 55 12.50 -15.01 4.69
CA LYS A 55 13.87 -14.62 4.26
C LYS A 55 13.88 -13.88 2.94
N LEU A 56 13.05 -14.30 1.98
CA LEU A 56 12.92 -13.61 0.69
C LEU A 56 12.26 -12.24 0.86
N ALA A 57 11.20 -12.14 1.66
CA ALA A 57 10.51 -10.90 1.98
C ALA A 57 11.46 -9.84 2.56
N ALA A 58 12.41 -10.23 3.41
CA ALA A 58 13.39 -9.32 3.99
C ALA A 58 14.32 -8.64 2.96
N SER A 59 14.46 -9.22 1.75
CA SER A 59 15.34 -8.69 0.69
C SER A 59 14.60 -8.23 -0.57
N ILE A 60 13.35 -8.65 -0.74
CA ILE A 60 12.52 -8.38 -1.92
C ILE A 60 11.25 -7.68 -1.45
N ALA A 61 11.27 -6.35 -1.40
CA ALA A 61 10.17 -5.54 -0.88
C ALA A 61 8.78 -5.88 -1.47
N PRO A 62 8.60 -6.18 -2.77
CA PRO A 62 7.30 -6.60 -3.31
C PRO A 62 6.77 -7.94 -2.80
N MET A 63 7.59 -8.77 -2.15
CA MET A 63 7.18 -10.04 -1.54
C MET A 63 6.89 -9.93 -0.05
N ALA A 64 7.22 -8.81 0.57
CA ALA A 64 7.02 -8.61 1.99
C ALA A 64 5.56 -8.25 2.31
N TYR A 65 5.13 -8.62 3.52
CA TYR A 65 3.78 -8.41 4.00
C TYR A 65 3.61 -7.10 4.77
N ASP A 66 4.71 -6.58 5.33
CA ASP A 66 4.70 -5.41 6.19
C ASP A 66 4.44 -4.10 5.42
N ILE A 67 3.92 -3.12 6.14
CA ILE A 67 3.50 -1.86 5.54
C ILE A 67 4.66 -0.96 5.11
N ASP A 68 5.85 -1.09 5.71
CA ASP A 68 7.02 -0.27 5.36
C ASP A 68 7.60 -0.71 4.01
N SER A 69 7.69 -2.02 3.77
CA SER A 69 8.01 -2.58 2.47
C SER A 69 7.01 -2.15 1.41
N TYR A 70 5.71 -2.15 1.73
CA TYR A 70 4.67 -1.65 0.82
C TYR A 70 4.80 -0.14 0.56
N ALA A 71 5.13 0.66 1.58
CA ALA A 71 5.39 2.08 1.45
C ALA A 71 6.58 2.36 0.52
N SER A 72 7.63 1.53 0.56
CA SER A 72 8.79 1.64 -0.34
C SER A 72 8.43 1.49 -1.83
N LEU A 73 7.27 0.90 -2.14
CA LEU A 73 6.76 0.78 -3.51
C LEU A 73 6.13 2.10 -4.02
N GLY A 74 5.99 3.13 -3.19
CA GLY A 74 5.39 4.42 -3.55
C GLY A 74 3.92 4.32 -3.94
N LEU A 75 3.21 3.35 -3.37
CA LEU A 75 1.77 3.13 -3.60
C LEU A 75 0.91 3.89 -2.59
N LEU A 76 1.45 4.12 -1.39
CA LEU A 76 0.84 4.94 -0.36
C LEU A 76 1.12 6.41 -0.63
N TRP A 77 0.10 7.24 -0.45
CA TRP A 77 0.25 8.68 -0.41
C TRP A 77 0.82 9.12 0.93
N GLU A 78 0.39 8.49 2.02
CA GLU A 78 0.99 8.71 3.32
C GLU A 78 0.86 7.51 4.25
N THR A 79 1.72 7.47 5.26
CA THR A 79 1.70 6.56 6.40
C THR A 79 1.57 7.34 7.70
N LEU A 80 0.79 6.84 8.65
CA LEU A 80 0.58 7.51 9.95
C LEU A 80 0.79 6.51 11.10
N SER A 81 1.55 6.90 12.11
CA SER A 81 1.62 6.15 13.37
C SER A 81 0.53 6.65 14.31
N VAL A 82 -0.16 5.72 14.97
CA VAL A 82 -1.18 6.02 16.00
C VAL A 82 -0.78 5.37 17.32
N SER A 83 -1.28 5.89 18.43
CA SER A 83 -1.00 5.36 19.76
C SER A 83 -1.71 4.02 20.02
N GLN A 84 -2.96 3.89 19.57
CA GLN A 84 -3.78 2.69 19.75
C GLN A 84 -4.59 2.41 18.48
N ILE A 85 -4.26 1.35 17.74
CA ILE A 85 -4.96 1.05 16.48
C ILE A 85 -6.36 0.47 16.69
N GLU A 86 -6.52 -0.43 17.67
CA GLU A 86 -7.79 -1.11 17.95
C GLU A 86 -8.83 -0.17 18.58
N GLN A 87 -8.36 0.80 19.37
CA GLN A 87 -9.21 1.78 20.06
C GLN A 87 -8.52 3.15 19.99
N PRO A 88 -8.63 3.88 18.87
CA PRO A 88 -7.91 5.12 18.67
C PRO A 88 -8.30 6.17 19.71
N ALA A 89 -7.29 6.77 20.33
CA ALA A 89 -7.48 7.89 21.23
C ALA A 89 -7.99 9.13 20.48
N ALA A 90 -8.44 10.15 21.22
CA ALA A 90 -8.92 11.39 20.62
C ALA A 90 -7.87 12.06 19.72
N ASP A 91 -6.61 11.98 20.09
CA ASP A 91 -5.49 12.53 19.32
C ASP A 91 -5.23 11.72 18.04
N ASP A 92 -5.34 10.39 18.10
CA ASP A 92 -5.22 9.53 16.91
C ASP A 92 -6.32 9.86 15.90
N LEU A 93 -7.57 9.97 16.37
CA LEU A 93 -8.70 10.37 15.53
C LEU A 93 -8.50 11.75 14.91
N THR A 94 -7.92 12.70 15.65
CA THR A 94 -7.63 14.04 15.15
C THR A 94 -6.60 13.99 14.03
N GLN A 95 -5.50 13.26 14.23
CA GLN A 95 -4.46 13.09 13.21
C GLN A 95 -4.99 12.40 11.96
N VAL A 96 -5.73 11.29 12.11
CA VAL A 96 -6.35 10.57 10.98
C VAL A 96 -7.29 11.49 10.20
N ARG A 97 -8.17 12.25 10.87
CA ARG A 97 -9.09 13.20 10.22
C ARG A 97 -8.34 14.30 9.46
N GLN A 98 -7.24 14.79 10.01
CA GLN A 98 -6.41 15.81 9.36
C GLN A 98 -5.73 15.26 8.10
N VAL A 99 -5.16 14.05 8.16
CA VAL A 99 -4.53 13.40 7.00
C VAL A 99 -5.56 13.10 5.92
N LEU A 100 -6.75 12.58 6.29
CA LEU A 100 -7.86 12.36 5.34
C LEU A 100 -8.30 13.65 4.66
N SER A 101 -8.45 14.74 5.41
CA SER A 101 -8.82 16.05 4.87
C SER A 101 -7.77 16.58 3.89
N SER A 102 -6.49 16.37 4.22
CA SER A 102 -5.36 16.76 3.35
C SER A 102 -5.33 15.95 2.06
N ALA A 103 -5.57 14.64 2.14
CA ALA A 103 -5.64 13.76 0.98
C ALA A 103 -6.82 14.12 0.05
N ILE A 104 -7.99 14.50 0.62
CA ILE A 104 -9.13 14.97 -0.18
C ILE A 104 -8.78 16.24 -0.95
N LYS A 105 -8.17 17.22 -0.29
CA LYS A 105 -7.72 18.48 -0.94
C LYS A 105 -6.70 18.20 -2.05
N ASP A 106 -5.76 17.30 -1.79
CA ASP A 106 -4.75 16.91 -2.78
C ASP A 106 -5.40 16.28 -4.03
N VAL A 107 -6.38 15.38 -3.87
CA VAL A 107 -7.13 14.79 -4.99
C VAL A 107 -7.89 15.87 -5.78
N GLN A 108 -8.54 16.81 -5.09
CA GLN A 108 -9.23 17.92 -5.75
C GLN A 108 -8.30 18.79 -6.59
N ALA A 109 -7.05 18.97 -6.15
CA ALA A 109 -6.07 19.81 -6.83
C ALA A 109 -5.32 19.10 -7.98
N SER A 110 -5.05 17.80 -7.83
CA SER A 110 -4.14 17.05 -8.72
C SER A 110 -4.84 16.08 -9.68
N GLY A 111 -6.14 15.85 -9.49
CA GLY A 111 -6.95 15.00 -10.37
C GLY A 111 -7.26 13.61 -9.79
N VAL A 112 -8.01 12.85 -10.59
CA VAL A 112 -8.68 11.60 -10.15
C VAL A 112 -8.04 10.32 -10.69
N ASP A 113 -6.90 10.41 -11.38
CA ASP A 113 -6.20 9.22 -11.86
C ASP A 113 -5.31 8.58 -10.77
N LEU A 114 -4.61 7.51 -11.14
CA LEU A 114 -3.68 6.76 -10.26
C LEU A 114 -2.21 7.03 -10.59
N SER A 115 -1.90 8.11 -11.32
CA SER A 115 -0.54 8.45 -11.76
C SER A 115 0.41 8.77 -10.59
N SER A 116 -0.14 9.24 -9.45
CA SER A 116 0.61 9.47 -8.20
C SER A 116 1.38 8.24 -7.71
N ARG A 117 0.98 7.04 -8.14
CA ARG A 117 1.61 5.76 -7.74
C ARG A 117 2.84 5.36 -8.57
N LEU A 118 3.35 6.24 -9.43
CA LEU A 118 4.42 5.92 -10.40
C LEU A 118 5.80 6.48 -10.03
N GLY A 119 5.94 7.22 -8.93
CA GLY A 119 7.15 7.98 -8.61
C GLY A 119 8.29 7.20 -7.92
N ALA A 120 8.02 6.04 -7.31
CA ALA A 120 9.04 5.34 -6.51
C ALA A 120 10.08 4.58 -7.33
N SER A 121 11.30 4.52 -6.79
CA SER A 121 12.43 3.78 -7.36
C SER A 121 12.12 2.30 -7.60
N ASN A 122 11.45 1.64 -6.65
CA ASN A 122 10.99 0.26 -6.75
C ASN A 122 9.93 0.04 -7.85
N ARG A 123 9.42 1.12 -8.47
CA ARG A 123 8.50 1.08 -9.61
C ARG A 123 9.07 1.74 -10.86
N LYS A 124 10.38 1.98 -10.95
CA LYS A 124 11.03 2.54 -12.16
C LYS A 124 10.66 1.78 -13.43
N ALA A 125 10.63 0.44 -13.38
CA ALA A 125 10.22 -0.38 -14.51
C ALA A 125 8.77 -0.12 -14.93
N SER A 126 7.85 0.07 -13.97
CA SER A 126 6.45 0.42 -14.26
C SER A 126 6.32 1.76 -15.00
N ALA A 127 7.14 2.76 -14.65
CA ALA A 127 7.16 4.04 -15.34
C ALA A 127 7.78 3.92 -16.75
N HIS A 128 8.90 3.20 -16.86
CA HIS A 128 9.60 3.01 -18.12
C HIS A 128 8.75 2.29 -19.18
N VAL A 129 8.03 1.22 -18.79
CA VAL A 129 7.11 0.51 -19.70
C VAL A 129 6.05 1.46 -20.28
N ARG A 130 5.46 2.33 -19.45
CA ARG A 130 4.48 3.32 -19.92
C ARG A 130 5.08 4.34 -20.90
N GLN A 131 6.32 4.76 -20.67
CA GLN A 131 7.04 5.64 -21.59
C GLN A 131 7.23 4.97 -22.95
N LEU A 132 7.70 3.72 -22.97
CA LEU A 132 7.91 2.96 -24.20
C LEU A 132 6.61 2.71 -24.96
N LEU A 133 5.53 2.39 -24.25
CA LEU A 133 4.19 2.27 -24.85
C LEU A 133 3.79 3.58 -25.54
N ARG A 134 3.92 4.72 -24.87
CA ARG A 134 3.58 6.03 -25.47
C ARG A 134 4.43 6.37 -26.69
N ALA A 135 5.69 5.96 -26.72
CA ALA A 135 6.58 6.21 -27.86
C ALA A 135 6.23 5.38 -29.10
N GLN A 136 5.48 4.29 -28.93
CA GLN A 136 5.14 3.33 -29.99
C GLN A 136 3.64 3.24 -30.29
N TRP A 137 2.82 3.98 -29.57
CA TRP A 137 1.35 4.00 -29.73
C TRP A 137 0.94 4.92 -30.86
#